data_AF-A0A6V7J0E6-F1
#
_entry.id   AF-A0A6V7J0E6-F1
#
_cell.length_a   1.000
_cell.length_b   1.000
_cell.length_c   1.000
_cell.angle_alpha   90.00
_cell.angle_beta   90.00
_cell.angle_gamma   90.00
#
_symmetry.space_group_name_H-M   'P 1'
#
loop_
_entity.id
_entity.type
_entity.pdbx_description
1 polymer ?
#
loop_
_entity_poly.entity_id
_entity_poly.type
_entity_poly.pdbx_seq_one_letter_code
_entity_poly.pdbx_strand_id
1 'polypeptide(L)' 'MIPGTKWCGRGNDASKYTNLGGFGKADACCRKHDTACPYWIPALDKRYGLFNWRISTLMHCSCDER' A
#
# COMPACT_ATOMS: atom_id res chain seq x y z
N MET A 1 -3.78 -10.23 2.30
CA MET A 1 -2.65 -10.57 1.41
C MET A 1 -3.22 -11.26 0.18
N ILE A 2 -2.89 -10.83 -1.04
CA ILE A 2 -3.36 -11.51 -2.25
C ILE A 2 -2.38 -12.64 -2.63
N PRO A 3 -2.83 -13.90 -2.79
CA PRO A 3 -1.97 -15.00 -3.18
C PRO A 3 -1.21 -14.71 -4.49
N GLY A 4 0.08 -15.04 -4.53
CA GLY A 4 0.93 -14.77 -5.69
C GLY A 4 1.46 -13.33 -5.79
N THR A 5 1.21 -12.49 -4.78
CA THR A 5 1.74 -11.12 -4.65
C THR A 5 2.46 -10.94 -3.32
N LYS A 6 3.39 -9.99 -3.23
CA LYS A 6 4.12 -9.63 -2.01
C LYS A 6 3.77 -8.24 -1.49
N TRP A 7 3.12 -7.42 -2.27
CA TRP A 7 2.77 -6.04 -1.95
C TRP A 7 1.27 -5.78 -1.95
N CYS A 8 0.46 -6.60 -2.61
CA CYS A 8 -0.98 -6.37 -2.67
C CYS A 8 -1.68 -6.89 -1.40
N GLY A 9 -2.22 -5.98 -0.61
CA GLY A 9 -3.05 -6.28 0.54
C GLY A 9 -2.96 -5.24 1.65
N ARG A 10 -3.34 -5.64 2.87
CA ARG A 10 -3.15 -4.83 4.06
C ARG A 10 -1.67 -4.89 4.47
N GLY A 11 -0.91 -3.89 4.04
CA GLY A 11 0.55 -3.90 4.12
C GLY A 11 1.18 -4.84 3.08
N ASN A 12 2.46 -5.15 3.27
CA ASN A 12 3.22 -6.02 2.39
C ASN A 12 3.95 -7.12 3.19
N ASP A 13 4.26 -8.23 2.49
CA ASP A 13 5.04 -9.38 2.98
C ASP A 13 6.43 -9.42 2.32
N ALA A 14 6.84 -8.30 1.74
CA ALA A 14 8.07 -8.19 0.96
C ALA A 14 9.25 -7.88 1.89
N SER A 15 10.18 -8.83 2.05
CA SER A 15 11.40 -8.59 2.83
C SER A 15 12.37 -7.59 2.18
N LYS A 16 12.24 -7.37 0.86
CA LYS A 16 13.05 -6.43 0.08
C LYS A 16 12.17 -5.73 -0.94
N TYR A 17 12.52 -4.49 -1.28
CA TYR A 17 11.82 -3.69 -2.30
C TYR A 17 11.69 -4.41 -3.66
N THR A 18 12.69 -5.21 -4.02
CA THR A 18 12.73 -5.94 -5.31
C THR A 18 11.98 -7.27 -5.30
N ASN A 19 11.50 -7.73 -4.14
CA ASN A 19 10.78 -9.00 -4.05
C ASN A 19 9.37 -8.82 -4.59
N LEU A 20 9.12 -9.34 -5.80
CA LEU A 20 7.80 -9.42 -6.39
C LEU A 20 7.33 -10.88 -6.40
N GLY A 21 6.04 -11.10 -6.26
CA GLY A 21 5.39 -12.40 -6.40
C GLY A 21 5.23 -12.85 -7.85
N GLY A 22 4.55 -13.97 -8.05
CA GLY A 22 4.28 -14.54 -9.37
C GLY A 22 3.50 -13.60 -10.29
N PHE A 23 2.62 -12.76 -9.75
CA PHE A 23 1.93 -11.70 -10.50
C PHE A 23 2.75 -10.40 -10.55
N GLY A 24 4.00 -10.49 -11.00
CA GLY A 24 4.99 -9.41 -10.85
C GLY A 24 4.55 -8.03 -11.39
N LYS A 25 3.77 -7.97 -12.47
CA LYS A 25 3.23 -6.69 -12.99
C LYS A 25 2.23 -6.05 -12.02
N ALA A 26 1.23 -6.81 -11.57
CA ALA A 26 0.23 -6.32 -10.62
C ALA A 26 0.88 -6.00 -9.27
N ASP A 27 1.79 -6.86 -8.83
CA ASP A 27 2.51 -6.69 -7.57
C ASP A 27 3.42 -5.44 -7.58
N ALA A 28 4.02 -5.13 -8.74
CA ALA A 28 4.79 -3.89 -8.91
C ALA A 28 3.91 -2.64 -8.81
N CYS A 29 2.65 -2.69 -9.28
CA CYS A 29 1.70 -1.59 -9.09
C CYS A 29 1.39 -1.40 -7.59
N CYS A 30 1.07 -2.47 -6.86
CA CYS A 30 0.85 -2.41 -5.41
C CYS A 30 2.08 -1.91 -4.65
N ARG A 31 3.29 -2.36 -5.03
CA ARG A 31 4.54 -1.85 -4.45
C ARG A 31 4.66 -0.35 -4.63
N LYS A 32 4.41 0.14 -5.85
CA LYS A 32 4.51 1.56 -6.16
C LYS A 32 3.47 2.35 -5.38
N HIS A 33 2.23 1.87 -5.32
CA HIS A 33 1.16 2.46 -4.53
C HIS A 33 1.58 2.64 -3.06
N ASP A 34 2.09 1.57 -2.42
CA ASP A 34 2.46 1.58 -1.01
C ASP A 34 3.70 2.45 -0.69
N THR A 35 4.60 2.64 -1.65
CA THR A 35 5.92 3.27 -1.40
C THR A 35 6.10 4.65 -2.02
N ALA A 36 5.37 4.97 -3.09
CA ALA A 36 5.54 6.21 -3.83
C ALA A 36 4.63 7.34 -3.33
N CYS A 37 3.59 7.04 -2.55
CA CYS A 37 2.68 8.07 -2.07
C CYS A 37 3.27 8.85 -0.88
N PRO A 38 3.48 10.17 -1.01
CA PRO A 38 4.05 10.98 0.07
C PRO A 38 3.07 11.24 1.22
N TYR A 39 1.76 11.14 0.94
CA TYR A 39 0.69 11.45 1.88
C TYR A 39 -0.14 10.21 2.16
N TRP A 40 -0.05 9.72 3.39
CA TRP A 40 -0.75 8.53 3.83
C TRP A 40 -1.04 8.58 5.33
N ILE A 41 -2.13 7.94 5.73
CA ILE A 41 -2.59 7.84 7.12
C ILE A 41 -2.66 6.35 7.50
N PRO A 42 -1.87 5.88 8.48
CA PRO A 42 -1.96 4.48 8.95
C PRO A 42 -3.36 4.10 9.42
N ALA A 43 -3.65 2.80 9.46
CA ALA A 43 -4.89 2.29 10.03
C ALA A 43 -5.04 2.73 11.49
N LEU A 44 -6.22 3.24 11.86
CA LEU A 44 -6.54 3.68 13.23
C LEU A 44 -5.60 4.76 13.79
N ASP A 45 -4.99 5.58 12.92
CA ASP A 45 -4.06 6.63 13.31
C ASP A 45 -4.52 8.02 12.81
N LYS A 46 -3.94 9.07 13.38
CA LYS A 46 -4.22 10.47 13.05
C LYS A 46 -3.04 11.12 12.34
N ARG A 47 -3.28 11.68 11.15
CA ARG A 47 -2.32 12.55 10.44
C ARG A 47 -3.04 13.66 9.71
N TYR A 48 -2.35 14.78 9.47
CA TYR A 48 -2.90 15.94 8.76
C TYR A 48 -4.22 16.47 9.37
N GLY A 49 -4.43 16.29 10.68
CA GLY A 49 -5.68 16.65 11.37
C GLY A 49 -6.83 15.66 11.17
N LEU A 50 -6.68 14.63 10.33
CA LEU A 50 -7.68 13.61 10.01
C LEU A 50 -7.39 12.30 10.74
N PHE A 51 -8.43 11.62 11.21
CA PHE A 51 -8.31 10.29 11.82
C PHE A 51 -8.81 9.21 10.85
N ASN A 52 -7.97 8.20 10.59
CA ASN A 52 -8.34 7.09 9.74
C ASN A 52 -9.05 6.00 10.54
N TRP A 53 -10.38 5.99 10.49
CA TRP A 53 -11.21 4.97 11.12
C TRP A 53 -11.15 3.59 10.44
N ARG A 54 -10.47 3.47 9.30
CA ARG A 54 -10.34 2.20 8.57
C ARG A 54 -9.26 1.34 9.19
N ILE A 55 -9.45 0.04 9.06
CA ILE A 55 -8.48 -1.00 9.46
C ILE A 55 -7.34 -1.19 8.44
N SER A 56 -7.25 -0.31 7.45
CA SER A 56 -6.24 -0.30 6.39
C SER A 56 -5.66 1.10 6.26
N THR A 57 -4.43 1.18 5.78
CA THR A 57 -3.79 2.46 5.46
C THR A 57 -4.60 3.20 4.40
N LEU A 58 -4.76 4.50 4.58
CA LEU A 58 -5.45 5.39 3.65
C LEU A 58 -4.40 6.23 2.92
N MET A 59 -4.45 6.22 1.61
CA MET A 59 -3.54 6.95 0.72
C MET A 59 -4.23 8.18 0.15
N HIS A 60 -3.46 9.15 -0.35
CA HIS A 60 -4.03 10.30 -1.04
C HIS A 60 -4.68 9.88 -2.37
N CYS A 61 -5.83 10.47 -2.73
CA CYS A 61 -6.61 10.06 -3.91
C CYS A 61 -5.78 10.06 -5.21
N SER A 62 -4.88 11.03 -5.38
CA SER A 62 -4.00 11.08 -6.56
C SER A 62 -3.02 9.89 -6.69
N CYS A 63 -2.78 9.17 -5.59
CA CYS A 63 -1.98 7.95 -5.57
C CYS A 63 -2.83 6.72 -5.91
N ASP A 64 -4.10 6.71 -5.50
CA ASP A 64 -5.04 5.61 -5.73
C ASP A 64 -5.60 5.60 -7.16
N GLU A 65 -5.78 6.77 -7.77
CA GLU A 65 -6.34 6.92 -9.13
C GLU A 65 -5.33 6.60 -10.26
N ARG A 66 -4.15 6.07 -9.93
CA ARG A 66 -3.01 5.95 -10.86
C ARG A 66 -2.71 4.52 -11.34
#